data_AF-A0A850JVF4-F1
#
_entry.id   AF-A0A850JVF4-F1
#
_cell.length_a   1.000
_cell.length_b   1.000
_cell.length_c   1.000
_cell.angle_alpha   90.00
_cell.angle_beta   90.00
_cell.angle_gamma   90.00
#
_symmetry.space_group_name_H-M   'P 1'
#
loop_
_entity.id
_entity.type
_entity.pdbx_description
1 polymer ?
#
loop_
_entity_poly.entity_id
_entity_poly.type
_entity_poly.pdbx_seq_one_letter_code
_entity_poly.pdbx_strand_id
1 'polypeptide(L)'
;MSAKIDVDKLDFAFQPIVNTNTGKIFAVEALIRNVEELEFESIFHFFDTLANKKILYKVDMLLRKKAIKKYKKIELNNLKLFYNIDNRLFAMPDFEFGETAKQLEKYELSKDDICFEITEHSSLEDQQLIKHIVSTYKSKNYNIALDDFGTGISGLHLLYLSDTNYIKIDKFFIENIHKDAKKRLFCASIVEMAHTMGIKVIAEGVETKEEYYVCKEIKADYIQGFLVARPSTDIKDIKKYYSKDNIFNKDRRVTRGNFIDKSFIDKIDPLNVNASLHELFVYFKEHTLNTFVPIIDDNKKILGAIYEVDIKEISYSQYGLSLAKNDSFKAKLKNYIKPVLEIDLSWGIDKALEIFNMRNDAQGVFVSKDARYYGFINLNNLLSLSYKRNLEIAQNQNPLTKLPGNKQIESFISTAFKNDQHTQIVYFDFNDFKPFNDTYGFRQGDRAILMFSEILQKNISSENFIAHVGGDDFFVGFVNSKYEYVYEVIKKVQEEFRLNATSLYNEKDINNGYMTSKDRFGTSRNFSLLSVCAAIIELTKNSTQESFNQNIGQIKKLSKEYPYPYGSCIFM
;
A
#
# COMPACT_ATOMS: atom_id res chain seq x y z
N MET A 1 30.29 -8.93 43.88
CA MET A 1 29.08 -8.11 44.08
C MET A 1 28.01 -8.54 43.08
N SER A 2 26.97 -9.24 43.53
CA SER A 2 25.80 -9.55 42.71
C SER A 2 24.97 -8.27 42.58
N ALA A 3 25.29 -7.41 41.63
CA ALA A 3 24.44 -6.27 41.31
C ALA A 3 23.07 -6.82 40.85
N LYS A 4 22.07 -6.71 41.72
CA LYS A 4 20.68 -7.05 41.43
C LYS A 4 20.23 -6.04 40.38
N ILE A 5 19.92 -6.52 39.18
CA ILE A 5 19.51 -5.65 38.07
C ILE A 5 18.16 -5.05 38.43
N ASP A 6 18.13 -3.73 38.58
CA ASP A 6 16.95 -2.99 38.98
C ASP A 6 16.11 -2.64 37.75
N VAL A 7 15.24 -3.59 37.37
CA VAL A 7 14.35 -3.45 36.20
C VAL A 7 13.38 -2.28 36.34
N ASP A 8 13.18 -1.74 37.55
CA ASP A 8 12.30 -0.60 37.77
C ASP A 8 12.83 0.70 37.16
N LYS A 9 14.15 0.85 37.01
CA LYS A 9 14.79 1.99 36.34
C LYS A 9 14.68 1.98 34.81
N LEU A 10 14.44 0.81 34.21
CA LEU A 10 14.24 0.68 32.77
C LEU A 10 12.85 1.15 32.36
N ASP A 11 12.65 1.56 31.12
CA ASP A 11 11.31 1.79 30.57
C ASP A 11 11.21 1.30 29.12
N PHE A 12 9.99 1.26 28.58
CA PHE A 12 9.74 0.95 27.18
C PHE A 12 9.27 2.19 26.43
N ALA A 13 10.00 2.59 25.40
CA ALA A 13 9.46 3.45 24.36
C ALA A 13 8.65 2.61 23.38
N PHE A 14 7.50 3.12 22.95
CA PHE A 14 6.69 2.50 21.90
C PHE A 14 6.88 3.27 20.59
N GLN A 15 7.19 2.53 19.52
CA GLN A 15 7.21 3.09 18.17
C GLN A 15 6.02 2.56 17.35
N PRO A 16 5.19 3.45 16.77
CA PRO A 16 4.05 3.04 15.97
C PRO A 16 4.43 2.38 14.64
N ILE A 17 3.74 1.28 14.32
CA ILE A 17 3.70 0.63 13.01
C ILE A 17 2.32 0.91 12.41
N VAL A 18 2.29 1.49 11.21
CA VAL A 18 1.04 1.97 10.60
C VAL A 18 0.82 1.33 9.23
N ASN A 19 -0.45 1.15 8.87
CA ASN A 19 -0.81 0.67 7.55
C ASN A 19 -0.43 1.70 6.47
N THR A 20 0.33 1.27 5.46
CA THR A 20 0.92 2.13 4.43
C THR A 20 -0.11 2.95 3.67
N ASN A 21 -1.30 2.37 3.43
CA ASN A 21 -2.36 2.99 2.63
C ASN A 21 -3.24 3.94 3.44
N THR A 22 -3.59 3.55 4.66
CA THR A 22 -4.61 4.26 5.45
C THR A 22 -4.03 5.17 6.53
N GLY A 23 -2.77 4.97 6.91
CA GLY A 23 -2.15 5.63 8.07
C GLY A 23 -2.78 5.25 9.41
N LYS A 24 -3.67 4.24 9.44
CA LYS A 24 -4.24 3.69 10.67
C LYS A 24 -3.14 2.94 11.41
N ILE A 25 -3.04 3.15 12.72
CA ILE A 25 -2.12 2.37 13.54
C ILE A 25 -2.53 0.89 13.51
N PHE A 26 -1.52 0.04 13.35
CA PHE A 26 -1.66 -1.41 13.34
C PHE A 26 -1.04 -2.01 14.61
N ALA A 27 0.16 -1.55 14.96
CA ALA A 27 0.89 -2.08 16.10
C ALA A 27 1.82 -1.02 16.71
N VAL A 28 2.39 -1.36 17.86
CA VAL A 28 3.53 -0.66 18.44
C VAL A 28 4.67 -1.64 18.71
N GLU A 29 5.89 -1.24 18.39
CA GLU A 29 7.10 -1.97 18.77
C GLU A 29 7.61 -1.49 20.14
N ALA A 30 7.94 -2.42 21.02
CA ALA A 30 8.46 -2.17 22.36
C ALA A 30 9.99 -2.10 22.36
N LEU A 31 10.53 -0.91 22.62
CA LEU A 31 11.97 -0.65 22.64
C LEU A 31 12.44 -0.25 24.04
N ILE A 32 13.38 -1.00 24.61
CA ILE A 32 13.92 -0.74 25.96
C ILE A 32 14.70 0.59 25.97
N ARG A 33 14.55 1.35 27.05
CA ARG A 33 15.23 2.62 27.32
C ARG A 33 15.85 2.63 28.72
N ASN A 34 16.78 3.56 28.94
CA ASN A 34 17.42 3.86 30.21
C ASN A 34 18.37 2.75 30.71
N VAL A 35 18.98 1.99 29.81
CA VAL A 35 19.98 0.96 30.19
C VAL A 35 21.25 1.58 30.76
N GLU A 36 21.55 2.80 30.35
CA GLU A 36 22.63 3.65 30.84
C GLU A 36 22.45 4.06 32.31
N GLU A 37 21.21 4.16 32.82
CA GLU A 37 20.94 4.39 34.25
C GLU A 37 21.33 3.20 35.14
N LEU A 38 21.59 2.05 34.51
CA LEU A 38 22.11 0.83 35.13
C LEU A 38 23.61 0.64 34.85
N GLU A 39 24.32 1.69 34.41
CA GLU A 39 25.76 1.69 34.11
C GLU A 39 26.16 0.79 32.92
N PHE A 40 25.22 0.46 32.02
CA PHE A 40 25.54 -0.23 30.77
C PHE A 40 25.82 0.75 29.64
N GLU A 41 26.92 0.54 28.93
CA GLU A 41 27.33 1.35 27.77
C GLU A 41 26.35 1.24 26.59
N SER A 42 25.65 0.12 26.45
CA SER A 42 24.70 -0.13 25.36
C SER A 42 23.69 -1.22 25.71
N ILE A 43 22.62 -1.30 24.91
CA ILE A 43 21.64 -2.39 25.03
C ILE A 43 22.25 -3.77 24.73
N PHE A 44 23.22 -3.85 23.82
CA PHE A 44 23.96 -5.09 23.54
C PHE A 44 24.76 -5.53 24.76
N HIS A 45 25.53 -4.61 25.36
CA HIS A 45 26.28 -4.89 26.60
C HIS A 45 25.36 -5.35 27.74
N PHE A 46 24.16 -4.76 27.85
CA PHE A 46 23.15 -5.19 28.81
C PHE A 46 22.75 -6.66 28.59
N PHE A 47 22.28 -7.03 27.39
CA PHE A 47 21.83 -8.40 27.10
C PHE A 47 22.96 -9.44 27.13
N ASP A 48 24.16 -9.09 26.67
CA ASP A 48 25.33 -9.97 26.75
C ASP A 48 25.70 -10.27 28.21
N THR A 49 25.64 -9.25 29.08
CA THR A 49 25.88 -9.43 30.51
C THR A 49 24.84 -10.34 31.15
N LEU A 50 23.56 -10.20 30.78
CA LEU A 50 22.48 -11.06 31.25
C LEU A 50 22.69 -12.53 30.84
N ALA A 51 23.05 -12.76 29.58
CA ALA A 51 23.33 -14.08 29.03
C ALA A 51 24.53 -14.74 29.74
N ASN A 52 25.64 -14.00 29.88
CA ASN A 52 26.85 -14.49 30.54
C ASN A 52 26.61 -14.83 32.03
N LYS A 53 25.73 -14.08 32.70
CA LYS A 53 25.31 -14.35 34.08
C LYS A 53 24.24 -15.43 34.21
N LYS A 54 23.73 -15.98 33.10
CA LYS A 54 22.64 -16.97 33.04
C LYS A 54 21.36 -16.51 33.76
N ILE A 55 21.04 -15.22 33.66
CA ILE A 55 19.83 -14.62 34.24
C ILE A 55 18.94 -13.95 33.18
N LEU A 56 19.27 -14.12 31.90
CA LEU A 56 18.59 -13.51 30.77
C LEU A 56 17.10 -13.80 30.76
N TYR A 57 16.72 -15.08 30.89
CA TYR A 57 15.30 -15.47 30.87
C TYR A 57 14.50 -14.79 31.98
N LYS A 58 15.00 -14.86 33.23
CA LYS A 58 14.34 -14.24 34.38
C LYS A 58 14.17 -12.73 34.22
N VAL A 59 15.18 -12.03 33.72
CA VAL A 59 15.10 -10.57 33.51
C VAL A 59 14.18 -10.23 32.34
N ASP A 60 14.23 -10.99 31.24
CA ASP A 60 13.30 -10.83 30.11
C ASP A 60 11.84 -11.03 30.53
N MET A 61 11.52 -11.96 31.43
CA MET A 61 10.16 -12.11 31.95
C MET A 61 9.67 -10.85 32.71
N LEU A 62 10.56 -10.20 33.46
CA LEU A 62 10.25 -8.95 34.15
C LEU A 62 10.04 -7.79 33.16
N LEU A 63 10.90 -7.71 32.14
CA LEU A 63 10.82 -6.73 31.07
C LEU A 63 9.54 -6.90 30.24
N ARG A 64 9.26 -8.12 29.79
CA ARG A 64 8.04 -8.49 29.06
C ARG A 64 6.78 -8.16 29.84
N LYS A 65 6.75 -8.47 31.13
CA LYS A 65 5.64 -8.08 32.02
C LYS A 65 5.48 -6.57 32.11
N LYS A 66 6.57 -5.81 32.16
CA LYS A 66 6.56 -4.34 32.17
C LYS A 66 6.04 -3.76 30.85
N ALA A 67 6.49 -4.30 29.71
CA ALA A 67 6.00 -3.93 28.39
C ALA A 67 4.48 -4.19 28.24
N ILE A 68 4.01 -5.40 28.58
CA ILE A 68 2.58 -5.77 28.50
C ILE A 68 1.74 -4.86 29.41
N LYS A 69 2.20 -4.59 30.64
CA LYS A 69 1.50 -3.70 31.58
C LYS A 69 1.39 -2.27 31.04
N LYS A 70 2.44 -1.76 30.39
CA LYS A 70 2.44 -0.42 29.80
C LYS A 70 1.55 -0.38 28.55
N TYR A 71 1.65 -1.39 27.69
CA TYR A 71 0.86 -1.57 26.49
C TYR A 71 -0.65 -1.60 26.76
N LYS A 72 -1.09 -2.34 27.79
CA LYS A 72 -2.52 -2.43 28.14
C LYS A 72 -3.16 -1.08 28.50
N LYS A 73 -2.37 -0.08 28.88
CA LYS A 73 -2.85 1.28 29.16
C LYS A 73 -3.19 2.08 27.89
N ILE A 74 -2.83 1.58 26.71
CA ILE A 74 -3.17 2.21 25.43
C ILE A 74 -4.61 1.82 25.08
N GLU A 75 -5.53 2.78 25.13
CA GLU A 75 -6.96 2.56 24.86
C GLU A 75 -7.26 2.55 23.35
N LEU A 76 -6.64 1.63 22.61
CA LEU A 76 -6.87 1.43 21.18
C LEU A 76 -7.23 -0.03 20.89
N ASN A 77 -8.38 -0.23 20.25
CA ASN A 77 -8.83 -1.57 19.86
C ASN A 77 -8.00 -2.12 18.69
N ASN A 78 -7.77 -3.43 18.70
CA ASN A 78 -7.06 -4.18 17.65
C ASN A 78 -5.62 -3.69 17.41
N LEU A 79 -4.99 -3.12 18.44
CA LEU A 79 -3.56 -2.85 18.41
C LEU A 79 -2.79 -4.16 18.67
N LYS A 80 -1.57 -4.28 18.16
CA LYS A 80 -0.64 -5.36 18.52
C LYS A 80 0.61 -4.80 19.18
N LEU A 81 1.20 -5.57 20.08
CA LEU A 81 2.49 -5.33 20.70
C LEU A 81 3.56 -6.18 20.00
N PHE A 82 4.53 -5.54 19.36
CA PHE A 82 5.72 -6.21 18.85
C PHE A 82 6.80 -6.18 19.94
N TYR A 83 7.36 -7.35 20.26
CA TYR A 83 8.34 -7.53 21.32
C TYR A 83 9.54 -8.34 20.81
N ASN A 84 10.72 -7.74 20.90
CA ASN A 84 11.99 -8.35 20.54
C ASN A 84 12.37 -9.49 21.50
N ILE A 85 12.69 -10.67 20.95
CA ILE A 85 13.20 -11.82 21.72
C ILE A 85 14.68 -12.03 21.40
N ASP A 86 15.50 -12.12 22.45
CA ASP A 86 16.87 -12.62 22.33
C ASP A 86 16.88 -14.16 22.19
N ASN A 87 17.44 -14.67 21.08
CA ASN A 87 17.48 -16.11 20.78
C ASN A 87 18.25 -16.94 21.81
N ARG A 88 19.14 -16.34 22.61
CA ARG A 88 19.91 -17.05 23.64
C ARG A 88 19.04 -17.46 24.84
N LEU A 89 17.86 -16.86 24.97
CA LEU A 89 16.91 -17.13 26.03
C LEU A 89 16.48 -18.61 26.09
N PHE A 90 16.43 -19.30 24.94
CA PHE A 90 16.05 -20.72 24.86
C PHE A 90 17.16 -21.67 25.30
N ALA A 91 18.41 -21.19 25.38
CA ALA A 91 19.53 -21.94 25.91
C ALA A 91 19.74 -21.70 27.43
N MET A 92 18.92 -20.84 28.05
CA MET A 92 19.04 -20.55 29.48
C MET A 92 18.56 -21.74 30.33
N PRO A 93 19.25 -22.07 31.43
CA PRO A 93 18.93 -23.24 32.25
C PRO A 93 17.60 -23.10 33.02
N ASP A 94 17.16 -21.86 33.26
CA ASP A 94 15.92 -21.52 33.96
C ASP A 94 14.74 -21.28 33.00
N PHE A 95 14.93 -21.53 31.70
CA PHE A 95 13.89 -21.31 30.69
C PHE A 95 12.68 -22.23 30.90
N GLU A 96 11.50 -21.63 30.96
CA GLU A 96 10.22 -22.33 31.09
C GLU A 96 9.18 -21.80 30.09
N PHE A 97 8.35 -22.69 29.56
CA PHE A 97 7.24 -22.29 28.71
C PHE A 97 6.00 -21.91 29.53
N GLY A 98 5.25 -20.91 29.04
CA GLY A 98 3.91 -20.59 29.54
C GLY A 98 3.80 -19.33 30.39
N GLU A 99 4.91 -18.76 30.86
CA GLU A 99 4.89 -17.53 31.66
C GLU A 99 4.29 -16.33 30.91
N THR A 100 4.59 -16.19 29.62
CA THR A 100 3.94 -15.17 28.77
C THR A 100 2.43 -15.33 28.76
N ALA A 101 1.92 -16.56 28.62
CA ALA A 101 0.48 -16.81 28.55
C ALA A 101 -0.21 -16.40 29.87
N LYS A 102 0.42 -16.70 31.01
CA LYS A 102 -0.07 -16.25 32.33
C LYS A 102 -0.10 -14.73 32.45
N GLN A 103 0.91 -14.03 31.91
CA GLN A 103 0.89 -12.56 31.91
C GLN A 103 -0.20 -11.99 30.99
N LEU A 104 -0.39 -12.54 29.80
CA LEU A 104 -1.43 -12.09 28.87
C LEU A 104 -2.83 -12.30 29.47
N GLU A 105 -3.09 -13.48 30.04
CA GLU A 105 -4.35 -13.79 30.73
C GLU A 105 -4.64 -12.79 31.87
N LYS A 106 -3.61 -12.47 32.68
CA LYS A 106 -3.72 -11.49 33.77
C LYS A 106 -4.13 -10.09 33.31
N TYR A 107 -3.79 -9.69 32.08
CA TYR A 107 -4.13 -8.37 31.52
C TYR A 107 -5.28 -8.44 30.50
N GLU A 108 -6.00 -9.57 30.44
CA GLU A 108 -7.09 -9.79 29.47
C GLU A 108 -6.64 -9.52 28.04
N LEU A 109 -5.49 -10.09 27.67
CA LEU A 109 -4.93 -10.06 26.33
C LEU A 109 -4.89 -11.47 25.76
N SER A 110 -5.13 -11.57 24.47
CA SER A 110 -4.97 -12.78 23.69
C SER A 110 -3.53 -12.91 23.19
N LYS A 111 -3.18 -14.12 22.74
CA LYS A 111 -1.89 -14.34 22.05
C LYS A 111 -1.80 -13.62 20.71
N ASP A 112 -2.96 -13.24 20.16
CA ASP A 112 -3.03 -12.44 18.94
C ASP A 112 -2.62 -10.98 19.17
N ASP A 113 -2.66 -10.49 20.41
CA ASP A 113 -2.28 -9.12 20.75
C ASP A 113 -0.77 -8.91 20.85
N ILE A 114 0.03 -9.99 20.82
CA ILE A 114 1.49 -9.92 20.85
C ILE A 114 2.10 -10.59 19.62
N CYS A 115 3.14 -9.98 19.08
CA CYS A 115 3.99 -10.51 18.03
C CYS A 115 5.42 -10.53 18.54
N PHE A 116 6.09 -11.68 18.39
CA PHE A 116 7.50 -11.79 18.75
C PHE A 116 8.39 -11.55 17.55
N GLU A 117 9.38 -10.68 17.71
CA GLU A 117 10.38 -10.39 16.70
C GLU A 117 11.61 -11.27 16.96
N ILE A 118 12.08 -11.92 15.91
CA ILE A 118 13.24 -12.82 15.92
C ILE A 118 14.24 -12.30 14.88
N THR A 119 15.43 -11.95 15.34
CA THR A 119 16.52 -11.48 14.47
C THR A 119 17.30 -12.63 13.85
N GLU A 120 17.85 -12.40 12.65
CA GLU A 120 18.63 -13.36 11.87
C GLU A 120 20.01 -13.70 12.50
N HIS A 121 20.55 -12.82 13.34
CA HIS A 121 21.93 -12.93 13.83
C HIS A 121 22.12 -14.02 14.88
N SER A 122 22.48 -15.22 14.45
CA SER A 122 23.19 -16.20 15.28
C SER A 122 23.78 -17.36 14.41
N SER A 123 24.81 -18.02 14.92
CA SER A 123 25.71 -19.00 14.27
C SER A 123 25.03 -20.24 13.65
N LEU A 124 25.79 -21.13 12.99
CA LEU A 124 25.25 -22.36 12.38
C LEU A 124 24.57 -23.33 13.38
N GLU A 125 24.96 -23.29 14.67
CA GLU A 125 24.31 -24.06 15.74
C GLU A 125 22.89 -23.54 16.06
N ASP A 126 22.59 -22.29 15.71
CA ASP A 126 21.35 -21.61 16.01
C ASP A 126 20.20 -21.94 15.04
N GLN A 127 20.47 -22.56 13.89
CA GLN A 127 19.40 -22.86 12.92
C GLN A 127 18.39 -23.91 13.42
N GLN A 128 18.86 -24.96 14.13
CA GLN A 128 17.97 -25.93 14.76
C GLN A 128 17.20 -25.33 15.93
N LEU A 129 17.87 -24.46 16.70
CA LEU A 129 17.29 -23.72 17.81
C LEU A 129 16.18 -22.78 17.30
N ILE A 130 16.44 -21.99 16.26
CA ILE A 130 15.46 -21.09 15.64
C ILE A 130 14.27 -21.87 15.07
N LYS A 131 14.50 -23.00 14.40
CA LYS A 131 13.40 -23.87 13.95
C LYS A 131 12.57 -24.39 15.13
N HIS A 132 13.22 -24.77 16.23
CA HIS A 132 12.54 -25.17 17.46
C HIS A 132 11.76 -24.02 18.10
N ILE A 133 12.31 -22.80 18.12
CA ILE A 133 11.66 -21.58 18.63
C ILE A 133 10.40 -21.27 17.83
N VAL A 134 10.53 -21.18 16.50
CA VAL A 134 9.43 -20.85 15.59
C VAL A 134 8.32 -21.89 15.69
N SER A 135 8.67 -23.18 15.62
CA SER A 135 7.68 -24.27 15.76
C SER A 135 7.01 -24.26 17.13
N THR A 136 7.73 -23.94 18.20
CA THR A 136 7.16 -23.93 19.55
C THR A 136 6.20 -22.77 19.77
N TYR A 137 6.57 -21.54 19.43
CA TYR A 137 5.64 -20.40 19.52
C TYR A 137 4.44 -20.55 18.60
N LYS A 138 4.65 -21.09 17.39
CA LYS A 138 3.55 -21.40 16.47
C LYS A 138 2.62 -22.47 17.01
N SER A 139 3.13 -23.56 17.60
CA SER A 139 2.28 -24.61 18.20
C SER A 139 1.34 -24.07 19.29
N LYS A 140 1.64 -22.87 19.79
CA LYS A 140 0.86 -22.16 20.81
C LYS A 140 0.08 -20.97 20.24
N ASN A 141 0.05 -20.77 18.93
CA ASN A 141 -0.66 -19.71 18.20
C ASN A 141 -0.20 -18.29 18.56
N TYR A 142 1.10 -18.06 18.73
CA TYR A 142 1.66 -16.70 18.79
C TYR A 142 1.98 -16.17 17.39
N ASN A 143 1.89 -14.85 17.21
CA ASN A 143 2.37 -14.21 15.99
C ASN A 143 3.89 -14.06 16.03
N ILE A 144 4.55 -14.29 14.90
CA ILE A 144 6.01 -14.19 14.76
C ILE A 144 6.34 -13.26 13.59
N ALA A 145 7.33 -12.39 13.81
CA ALA A 145 7.94 -11.54 12.81
C ALA A 145 9.43 -11.86 12.67
N LEU A 146 9.92 -11.93 11.43
CA LEU A 146 11.35 -11.93 11.16
C LEU A 146 11.85 -10.50 11.07
N ASP A 147 12.84 -10.16 11.89
CA ASP A 147 13.43 -8.84 11.98
C ASP A 147 14.75 -8.73 11.17
N ASP A 148 15.15 -7.51 10.81
CA ASP A 148 16.37 -7.20 10.03
C ASP A 148 16.49 -7.96 8.68
N PHE A 149 15.38 -8.26 8.02
CA PHE A 149 15.37 -9.15 6.87
C PHE A 149 16.17 -8.61 5.68
N GLY A 150 17.08 -9.44 5.17
CA GLY A 150 17.90 -9.19 3.97
C GLY A 150 19.33 -8.73 4.27
N THR A 151 19.68 -8.51 5.55
CA THR A 151 21.03 -8.08 5.96
C THR A 151 21.98 -9.26 6.20
N GLY A 152 21.46 -10.47 6.44
CA GLY A 152 22.25 -11.69 6.64
C GLY A 152 22.17 -12.71 5.50
N ILE A 153 22.94 -13.79 5.65
CA ILE A 153 23.13 -14.86 4.65
C ILE A 153 22.00 -15.91 4.69
N SER A 154 21.22 -15.94 5.79
CA SER A 154 20.22 -16.96 6.09
C SER A 154 18.77 -16.48 5.99
N GLY A 155 18.48 -15.21 5.71
CA GLY A 155 17.12 -14.66 5.72
C GLY A 155 16.11 -15.47 4.88
N LEU A 156 16.47 -15.81 3.63
CA LEU A 156 15.62 -16.65 2.77
C LEU A 156 15.46 -18.08 3.28
N HIS A 157 16.52 -18.64 3.86
CA HIS A 157 16.49 -19.98 4.45
C HIS A 157 15.60 -20.01 5.70
N LEU A 158 15.70 -18.99 6.55
CA LEU A 158 14.85 -18.83 7.71
C LEU A 158 13.40 -18.62 7.30
N LEU A 159 13.14 -17.76 6.32
CA LEU A 159 11.82 -17.56 5.74
C LEU A 159 11.20 -18.86 5.24
N TYR A 160 11.95 -19.67 4.49
CA TYR A 160 11.50 -20.97 4.00
C TYR A 160 11.18 -21.96 5.12
N LEU A 161 12.00 -21.98 6.18
CA LEU A 161 11.80 -22.87 7.33
C LEU A 161 10.76 -22.36 8.33
N SER A 162 10.40 -21.08 8.23
CA SER A 162 9.53 -20.40 9.19
C SER A 162 8.12 -20.24 8.66
N ASP A 163 7.16 -20.45 9.54
CA ASP A 163 5.75 -20.12 9.31
C ASP A 163 5.43 -18.76 9.94
N THR A 164 6.14 -17.71 9.53
CA THR A 164 6.01 -16.37 10.12
C THR A 164 4.80 -15.62 9.60
N ASN A 165 4.31 -14.65 10.38
CA ASN A 165 3.19 -13.79 10.01
C ASN A 165 3.67 -12.49 9.36
N TYR A 166 4.84 -12.03 9.77
CA TYR A 166 5.42 -10.76 9.32
C TYR A 166 6.90 -10.92 8.96
N ILE A 167 7.35 -10.09 8.02
CA ILE A 167 8.76 -9.81 7.79
C ILE A 167 8.94 -8.30 7.90
N LYS A 168 10.01 -7.90 8.59
CA LYS A 168 10.43 -6.50 8.66
C LYS A 168 11.66 -6.32 7.77
N ILE A 169 11.53 -5.51 6.72
CA ILE A 169 12.64 -5.19 5.81
C ILE A 169 13.49 -4.13 6.48
N ASP A 170 14.78 -4.45 6.67
CA ASP A 170 15.72 -3.59 7.38
C ASP A 170 15.85 -2.19 6.76
N LYS A 171 16.14 -1.22 7.63
CA LYS A 171 16.40 0.18 7.26
C LYS A 171 17.45 0.31 6.15
N PHE A 172 18.47 -0.55 6.10
CA PHE A 172 19.49 -0.52 5.04
C PHE A 172 18.86 -0.52 3.65
N PHE A 173 17.80 -1.31 3.43
CA PHE A 173 17.14 -1.40 2.12
C PHE A 173 16.17 -0.25 1.86
N ILE A 174 15.58 0.33 2.90
CA ILE A 174 14.61 1.41 2.79
C ILE A 174 15.29 2.77 2.67
N GLU A 175 16.41 2.98 3.36
CA GLU A 175 17.16 4.23 3.34
C GLU A 175 17.61 4.59 1.92
N ASN A 176 17.21 5.78 1.46
CA ASN A 176 17.46 6.29 0.12
C ASN A 176 16.95 5.38 -1.03
N ILE A 177 15.98 4.49 -0.78
CA ILE A 177 15.47 3.53 -1.79
C ILE A 177 14.97 4.23 -3.08
N HIS A 178 14.42 5.44 -2.98
CA HIS A 178 13.97 6.23 -4.13
C HIS A 178 15.08 6.62 -5.12
N LYS A 179 16.35 6.64 -4.67
CA LYS A 179 17.52 6.91 -5.51
C LYS A 179 18.19 5.65 -6.03
N ASP A 180 17.90 4.50 -5.44
CA ASP A 180 18.61 3.24 -5.71
C ASP A 180 17.67 2.23 -6.38
N ALA A 181 17.88 2.03 -7.69
CA ALA A 181 17.10 1.07 -8.48
C ALA A 181 17.30 -0.39 -8.02
N LYS A 182 18.48 -0.72 -7.48
CA LYS A 182 18.79 -2.07 -7.00
C LYS A 182 18.05 -2.36 -5.69
N LYS A 183 18.06 -1.41 -4.74
CA LYS A 183 17.25 -1.54 -3.51
C LYS A 183 15.77 -1.66 -3.82
N ARG A 184 15.24 -0.86 -4.77
CA ARG A 184 13.85 -0.95 -5.26
C ARG A 184 13.51 -2.34 -5.78
N LEU A 185 14.31 -2.85 -6.71
CA LEU A 185 14.09 -4.18 -7.30
C LEU A 185 14.11 -5.26 -6.22
N PHE A 186 15.11 -5.24 -5.34
CA PHE A 186 15.27 -6.24 -4.29
C PHE A 186 14.10 -6.23 -3.30
N CYS A 187 13.69 -5.06 -2.82
CA CYS A 187 12.53 -4.94 -1.92
C CYS A 187 11.24 -5.38 -2.61
N ALA A 188 11.02 -4.99 -3.86
CA ALA A 188 9.84 -5.41 -4.62
C ALA A 188 9.74 -6.94 -4.72
N SER A 189 10.86 -7.62 -5.04
CA SER A 189 10.90 -9.08 -5.11
C SER A 189 10.67 -9.74 -3.74
N ILE A 190 11.22 -9.18 -2.66
CA ILE A 190 10.96 -9.67 -1.30
C ILE A 190 9.48 -9.53 -0.94
N VAL A 191 8.89 -8.37 -1.22
CA VAL A 191 7.47 -8.12 -0.92
C VAL A 191 6.58 -9.09 -1.69
N GLU A 192 6.83 -9.27 -2.98
CA GLU A 192 6.09 -10.20 -3.83
C GLU A 192 6.17 -11.65 -3.33
N MET A 193 7.38 -12.10 -2.98
CA MET A 193 7.60 -13.44 -2.43
C MET A 193 6.89 -13.62 -1.08
N ALA A 194 7.02 -12.65 -0.16
CA ALA A 194 6.35 -12.68 1.13
C ALA A 194 4.82 -12.76 0.97
N HIS A 195 4.25 -11.94 0.08
CA HIS A 195 2.82 -11.96 -0.22
C HIS A 195 2.36 -13.29 -0.81
N THR A 196 3.15 -13.88 -1.71
CA THR A 196 2.87 -15.21 -2.28
C THR A 196 2.82 -16.29 -1.19
N MET A 197 3.63 -16.14 -0.14
CA MET A 197 3.65 -17.03 1.04
C MET A 197 2.57 -16.68 2.08
N GLY A 198 1.75 -15.64 1.85
CA GLY A 198 0.73 -15.17 2.79
C GLY A 198 1.28 -14.35 3.97
N ILE A 199 2.51 -13.87 3.86
CA ILE A 199 3.25 -13.15 4.89
C ILE A 199 3.12 -11.65 4.66
N LYS A 200 2.96 -10.88 5.74
CA LYS A 200 2.81 -9.41 5.69
C LYS A 200 4.15 -8.71 5.84
N VAL A 201 4.34 -7.59 5.14
CA VAL A 201 5.62 -6.88 5.11
C VAL A 201 5.54 -5.54 5.82
N ILE A 202 6.54 -5.29 6.68
CA ILE A 202 6.77 -4.03 7.38
C ILE A 202 8.05 -3.41 6.81
N ALA A 203 7.99 -2.21 6.25
CA ALA A 203 9.19 -1.48 5.84
C ALA A 203 9.69 -0.59 6.99
N GLU A 204 10.92 -0.82 7.42
CA GLU A 204 11.52 -0.10 8.55
C GLU A 204 12.36 1.10 8.14
N GLY A 205 12.55 2.02 9.07
CA GLY A 205 13.41 3.18 8.85
C GLY A 205 12.90 4.14 7.78
N VAL A 206 11.58 4.20 7.54
CA VAL A 206 10.99 5.18 6.62
C VAL A 206 11.06 6.59 7.25
N GLU A 207 11.94 7.44 6.70
CA GLU A 207 12.22 8.76 7.26
C GLU A 207 11.72 9.90 6.36
N THR A 208 11.63 9.67 5.05
CA THR A 208 11.27 10.67 4.04
C THR A 208 9.98 10.32 3.27
N LYS A 209 9.36 11.32 2.63
CA LYS A 209 8.13 11.11 1.84
C LYS A 209 8.41 10.28 0.60
N GLU A 210 9.58 10.45 0.02
CA GLU A 210 10.06 9.78 -1.18
C GLU A 210 10.25 8.28 -0.91
N GLU A 211 10.87 7.91 0.22
CA GLU A 211 10.96 6.52 0.68
C GLU A 211 9.58 5.91 0.92
N TYR A 212 8.67 6.66 1.54
CA TYR A 212 7.29 6.22 1.75
C TYR A 212 6.58 5.88 0.42
N TYR A 213 6.68 6.75 -0.59
CA TYR A 213 6.01 6.51 -1.86
C TYR A 213 6.55 5.26 -2.55
N VAL A 214 7.86 5.01 -2.45
CA VAL A 214 8.45 3.77 -2.96
C VAL A 214 7.99 2.56 -2.16
N CYS A 215 7.96 2.63 -0.82
CA CYS A 215 7.44 1.54 0.02
C CYS A 215 5.98 1.20 -0.32
N LYS A 216 5.19 2.22 -0.67
CA LYS A 216 3.83 2.06 -1.15
C LYS A 216 3.77 1.44 -2.56
N GLU A 217 4.63 1.89 -3.48
CA GLU A 217 4.72 1.37 -4.85
C GLU A 217 5.07 -0.13 -4.87
N ILE A 218 6.05 -0.54 -4.05
CA ILE A 218 6.42 -1.94 -3.88
C ILE A 218 5.40 -2.73 -3.03
N LYS A 219 4.32 -2.08 -2.58
CA LYS A 219 3.18 -2.67 -1.86
C LYS A 219 3.49 -3.19 -0.45
N ALA A 220 4.43 -2.59 0.28
CA ALA A 220 4.63 -2.92 1.69
C ALA A 220 3.32 -2.69 2.48
N ASP A 221 2.88 -3.67 3.29
CA ASP A 221 1.59 -3.60 4.00
C ASP A 221 1.60 -2.54 5.11
N TYR A 222 2.74 -2.43 5.78
CA TYR A 222 2.96 -1.51 6.89
C TYR A 222 4.30 -0.79 6.76
N ILE A 223 4.40 0.36 7.44
CA ILE A 223 5.62 1.15 7.55
C ILE A 223 5.89 1.51 9.01
N GLN A 224 7.18 1.65 9.31
CA GLN A 224 7.69 2.16 10.57
C GLN A 224 8.88 3.08 10.29
N GLY A 225 9.00 4.17 11.07
CA GLY A 225 10.10 5.10 10.94
C GLY A 225 9.74 6.50 11.41
N PHE A 226 10.71 7.42 11.36
CA PHE A 226 10.53 8.77 11.91
C PHE A 226 9.55 9.64 11.12
N LEU A 227 9.26 9.28 9.86
CA LEU A 227 8.18 9.90 9.09
C LEU A 227 6.83 9.70 9.80
N VAL A 228 6.61 8.50 10.36
CA VAL A 228 5.42 8.15 11.13
C VAL A 228 5.49 8.81 12.51
N ALA A 229 6.42 8.32 13.35
CA ALA A 229 6.71 8.85 14.67
C ALA A 229 8.03 8.26 15.20
N ARG A 230 8.72 9.04 16.04
CA ARG A 230 9.84 8.54 16.83
C ARG A 230 9.30 7.66 17.98
N PRO A 231 10.11 6.71 18.50
CA PRO A 231 9.76 5.99 19.73
C PRO A 231 9.50 6.96 20.88
N SER A 232 8.40 6.78 21.62
CA SER A 232 8.07 7.60 22.78
C SER A 232 7.79 6.75 24.02
N THR A 233 8.28 7.20 25.18
CA THR A 233 7.93 6.60 26.48
C THR A 233 6.55 7.06 26.97
N ASP A 234 5.99 8.16 26.43
CA ASP A 234 4.63 8.59 26.75
C ASP A 234 3.63 7.89 25.84
N ILE A 235 2.76 7.07 26.45
CA ILE A 235 1.68 6.36 25.74
C ILE A 235 0.66 7.31 25.11
N LYS A 236 0.56 8.56 25.58
CA LYS A 236 -0.35 9.58 25.00
C LYS A 236 0.07 10.01 23.60
N ASP A 237 1.32 9.80 23.22
CA ASP A 237 1.81 10.08 21.86
C ASP A 237 1.34 9.04 20.84
N ILE A 238 0.81 7.91 21.30
CA ILE A 238 0.26 6.86 20.44
C ILE A 238 -1.12 7.29 19.93
N LYS A 239 -1.24 7.43 18.61
CA LYS A 239 -2.43 7.95 17.94
C LYS A 239 -3.11 6.86 17.12
N LYS A 240 -4.43 6.96 16.98
CA LYS A 240 -5.21 6.05 16.12
C LYS A 240 -4.85 6.18 14.62
N TYR A 241 -4.49 7.40 14.19
CA TYR A 241 -4.11 7.71 12.83
C TYR A 241 -2.88 8.63 12.81
N TYR A 242 -1.94 8.35 11.92
CA TYR A 242 -0.77 9.17 11.67
C TYR A 242 -0.95 9.88 10.33
N SER A 243 -0.97 11.21 10.35
CA SER A 243 -1.32 12.03 9.18
C SER A 243 -0.39 13.23 8.99
N LYS A 244 0.91 13.06 9.25
CA LYS A 244 1.88 14.15 8.97
C LYS A 244 1.74 14.54 7.49
N ASP A 245 1.46 15.83 7.26
CA ASP A 245 1.42 16.50 5.96
C ASP A 245 0.43 16.01 4.91
N ASN A 246 -0.77 15.53 5.28
CA ASN A 246 -1.76 15.05 4.32
C ASN A 246 -1.24 13.95 3.37
N ILE A 247 -0.11 13.29 3.66
CA ILE A 247 0.46 12.24 2.79
C ILE A 247 -0.58 11.13 2.57
N PHE A 248 -1.17 10.65 3.66
CA PHE A 248 -2.25 9.65 3.64
C PHE A 248 -3.62 10.21 3.20
N ASN A 249 -3.85 11.53 3.32
CA ASN A 249 -5.14 12.18 3.03
C ASN A 249 -5.28 12.67 1.58
N LYS A 250 -4.19 13.10 0.93
CA LYS A 250 -4.16 13.41 -0.51
C LYS A 250 -4.50 12.15 -1.31
N ASP A 251 -3.98 11.01 -0.86
CA ASP A 251 -4.25 9.72 -1.49
C ASP A 251 -5.67 9.19 -1.22
N ARG A 252 -6.25 9.42 -0.03
CA ARG A 252 -7.68 9.14 0.22
C ARG A 252 -8.62 9.84 -0.77
N ARG A 253 -8.21 10.97 -1.37
CA ARG A 253 -8.98 11.62 -2.45
C ARG A 253 -8.82 10.90 -3.80
N VAL A 254 -7.69 10.26 -4.05
CA VAL A 254 -7.46 9.37 -5.20
C VAL A 254 -8.21 8.03 -5.03
N THR A 255 -8.35 7.53 -3.80
CA THR A 255 -9.11 6.30 -3.49
C THR A 255 -10.63 6.48 -3.50
N ARG A 256 -11.17 7.69 -3.76
CA ARG A 256 -12.63 7.93 -3.76
C ARG A 256 -13.42 7.10 -4.77
N GLY A 257 -12.73 6.46 -5.73
CA GLY A 257 -13.33 5.51 -6.69
C GLY A 257 -12.94 4.04 -6.49
N ASN A 258 -12.14 3.67 -5.48
CA ASN A 258 -11.65 2.29 -5.31
C ASN A 258 -12.29 1.59 -4.10
N PHE A 259 -13.61 1.72 -3.94
CA PHE A 259 -14.34 1.04 -2.87
C PHE A 259 -15.00 -0.23 -3.39
N ILE A 260 -14.96 -1.30 -2.60
CA ILE A 260 -15.78 -2.48 -2.87
C ILE A 260 -17.22 -2.09 -2.55
N ASP A 261 -18.06 -2.04 -3.58
CA ASP A 261 -19.49 -1.83 -3.43
C ASP A 261 -20.08 -3.02 -2.66
N LYS A 262 -20.78 -2.71 -1.56
CA LYS A 262 -21.29 -3.71 -0.62
C LYS A 262 -22.32 -4.64 -1.26
N SER A 263 -22.93 -4.23 -2.37
CA SER A 263 -23.86 -5.06 -3.14
C SER A 263 -23.19 -6.31 -3.74
N PHE A 264 -21.86 -6.29 -3.92
CA PHE A 264 -21.08 -7.43 -4.43
C PHE A 264 -20.58 -8.37 -3.32
N ILE A 265 -20.94 -8.09 -2.07
CA ILE A 265 -20.53 -8.89 -0.91
C ILE A 265 -21.72 -9.71 -0.43
N ASP A 266 -21.61 -11.02 -0.64
CA ASP A 266 -22.58 -11.99 -0.16
C ASP A 266 -22.49 -12.11 1.36
N LYS A 267 -23.65 -12.09 2.02
CA LYS A 267 -23.78 -12.32 3.46
C LYS A 267 -24.00 -13.80 3.70
N ILE A 268 -22.93 -14.46 4.13
CA ILE A 268 -22.94 -15.88 4.52
C ILE A 268 -22.81 -15.93 6.04
N ASP A 269 -23.73 -16.61 6.71
CA ASP A 269 -23.70 -16.68 8.17
C ASP A 269 -22.56 -17.62 8.63
N PRO A 270 -21.67 -17.15 9.52
CA PRO A 270 -20.57 -17.97 9.99
C PRO A 270 -20.99 -18.88 11.16
N LEU A 271 -20.25 -19.96 11.37
CA LEU A 271 -20.28 -20.73 12.62
C LEU A 271 -19.10 -20.39 13.51
N ASN A 272 -19.32 -20.39 14.83
CA ASN A 272 -18.23 -20.24 15.79
C ASN A 272 -17.40 -21.54 15.83
N VAL A 273 -16.08 -21.43 16.03
CA VAL A 273 -15.15 -22.57 16.13
C VAL A 273 -15.50 -23.56 17.24
N ASN A 274 -16.25 -23.12 18.25
CA ASN A 274 -16.75 -23.94 19.36
C ASN A 274 -18.06 -24.67 19.03
N ALA A 275 -18.63 -24.46 17.84
CA ALA A 275 -19.82 -25.18 17.39
C ALA A 275 -19.56 -26.70 17.27
N SER A 276 -20.65 -27.45 17.27
CA SER A 276 -20.67 -28.89 17.09
C SER A 276 -20.66 -29.28 15.61
N LEU A 277 -20.20 -30.50 15.31
CA LEU A 277 -20.37 -31.08 13.97
C LEU A 277 -21.85 -31.24 13.59
N HIS A 278 -22.73 -31.42 14.58
CA HIS A 278 -24.17 -31.41 14.34
C HIS A 278 -24.64 -30.06 13.78
N GLU A 279 -24.24 -28.94 14.37
CA GLU A 279 -24.61 -27.60 13.88
C GLU A 279 -24.06 -27.35 12.47
N LEU A 280 -22.84 -27.84 12.18
CA LEU A 280 -22.29 -27.80 10.83
C LEU A 280 -23.16 -28.57 9.82
N PHE A 281 -23.63 -29.78 10.16
CA PHE A 281 -24.52 -30.55 9.28
C PHE A 281 -25.90 -29.91 9.13
N VAL A 282 -26.44 -29.30 10.19
CA VAL A 282 -27.69 -28.54 10.11
C VAL A 282 -27.52 -27.35 9.18
N TYR A 283 -26.42 -26.62 9.29
CA TYR A 283 -26.10 -25.50 8.41
C TYR A 283 -26.16 -25.90 6.92
N PHE A 284 -25.47 -26.97 6.51
CA PHE A 284 -25.50 -27.40 5.10
C PHE A 284 -26.87 -27.93 4.64
N LYS A 285 -27.66 -28.49 5.57
CA LYS A 285 -29.03 -28.92 5.28
C LYS A 285 -29.98 -27.74 5.09
N GLU A 286 -29.82 -26.68 5.88
CA GLU A 286 -30.64 -25.47 5.82
C GLU A 286 -30.20 -24.51 4.71
N HIS A 287 -28.90 -24.53 4.36
CA HIS A 287 -28.29 -23.70 3.33
C HIS A 287 -27.75 -24.55 2.17
N THR A 288 -28.64 -25.21 1.44
CA THR A 288 -28.28 -26.16 0.36
C THR A 288 -27.50 -25.56 -0.83
N LEU A 289 -27.44 -24.23 -0.93
CA LEU A 289 -26.69 -23.53 -1.98
C LEU A 289 -25.26 -23.17 -1.55
N ASN A 290 -24.95 -23.26 -0.25
CA ASN A 290 -23.63 -22.92 0.28
C ASN A 290 -22.73 -24.16 0.23
N THR A 291 -21.65 -24.08 -0.54
CA THR A 291 -20.64 -25.15 -0.65
C THR A 291 -19.61 -25.12 0.48
N PHE A 292 -19.65 -24.11 1.34
CA PHE A 292 -18.79 -23.95 2.50
C PHE A 292 -19.47 -23.17 3.64
N VAL A 293 -18.86 -23.23 4.83
CA VAL A 293 -19.22 -22.43 6.00
C VAL A 293 -18.00 -21.63 6.48
N PRO A 294 -18.10 -20.29 6.62
CA PRO A 294 -17.07 -19.50 7.28
C PRO A 294 -17.01 -19.85 8.77
N ILE A 295 -15.80 -20.06 9.31
CA ILE A 295 -15.60 -20.35 10.73
C ILE A 295 -14.93 -19.16 11.40
N ILE A 296 -15.54 -18.67 12.48
CA ILE A 296 -15.07 -17.52 13.25
C ILE A 296 -14.71 -17.90 14.70
N ASP A 297 -13.90 -17.08 15.34
CA ASP A 297 -13.69 -17.12 16.79
C ASP A 297 -14.75 -16.31 17.56
N ASP A 298 -14.59 -16.25 18.89
CA ASP A 298 -15.49 -15.50 19.79
C ASP A 298 -15.46 -13.97 19.53
N ASN A 299 -14.39 -13.46 18.91
CA ASN A 299 -14.23 -12.06 18.51
C ASN A 299 -14.79 -11.77 17.10
N LYS A 300 -15.41 -12.77 16.45
CA LYS A 300 -15.88 -12.74 15.06
C LYS A 300 -14.76 -12.59 14.03
N LYS A 301 -13.51 -12.91 14.37
CA LYS A 301 -12.40 -12.99 13.42
C LYS A 301 -12.52 -14.29 12.64
N ILE A 302 -12.30 -14.24 11.32
CA ILE A 302 -12.32 -15.45 10.50
C ILE A 302 -11.07 -16.30 10.73
N LEU A 303 -11.26 -17.59 10.94
CA LEU A 303 -10.18 -18.57 11.10
C LEU A 303 -9.97 -19.39 9.82
N GLY A 304 -11.00 -19.50 8.99
CA GLY A 304 -10.99 -20.26 7.74
C GLY A 304 -12.40 -20.65 7.32
N ALA A 305 -12.52 -21.64 6.46
CA ALA A 305 -13.81 -22.20 6.05
C ALA A 305 -13.77 -23.74 6.05
N ILE A 306 -14.92 -24.35 6.29
CA ILE A 306 -15.12 -25.79 6.11
C ILE A 306 -15.96 -26.00 4.86
N TYR A 307 -15.48 -26.82 3.93
CA TYR A 307 -16.18 -27.10 2.69
C TYR A 307 -17.04 -28.36 2.83
N GLU A 308 -18.23 -28.34 2.23
CA GLU A 308 -19.18 -29.46 2.28
C GLU A 308 -18.56 -30.77 1.78
N VAL A 309 -17.71 -30.67 0.76
CA VAL A 309 -17.02 -31.82 0.13
C VAL A 309 -16.18 -32.60 1.14
N ASP A 310 -15.55 -31.91 2.10
CA ASP A 310 -14.61 -32.50 3.06
C ASP A 310 -15.33 -33.26 4.19
N ILE A 311 -16.61 -32.97 4.39
CA ILE A 311 -17.43 -33.59 5.44
C ILE A 311 -18.49 -34.54 4.87
N LYS A 312 -18.59 -34.61 3.53
CA LYS A 312 -19.64 -35.34 2.81
C LYS A 312 -19.64 -36.81 3.20
N GLU A 313 -18.49 -37.49 3.17
CA GLU A 313 -18.37 -38.91 3.55
C GLU A 313 -18.87 -39.22 4.96
N ILE A 314 -18.66 -38.29 5.90
CA ILE A 314 -19.08 -38.45 7.29
C ILE A 314 -20.59 -38.22 7.42
N SER A 315 -21.12 -37.18 6.76
CA SER A 315 -22.53 -36.81 6.80
C SER A 315 -23.47 -37.90 6.27
N TYR A 316 -23.03 -38.66 5.25
CA TYR A 316 -23.81 -39.74 4.62
C TYR A 316 -23.55 -41.13 5.23
N SER A 317 -22.65 -41.25 6.20
CA SER A 317 -22.37 -42.54 6.84
C SER A 317 -23.54 -42.99 7.74
N GLN A 318 -23.77 -44.31 7.79
CA GLN A 318 -24.90 -44.93 8.50
C GLN A 318 -24.98 -44.58 10.00
N TYR A 319 -23.88 -44.12 10.60
CA TYR A 319 -23.79 -43.69 12.00
C TYR A 319 -23.33 -42.23 12.20
N GLY A 320 -23.10 -41.46 11.14
CA GLY A 320 -22.44 -40.14 11.19
C GLY A 320 -23.20 -39.09 12.00
N LEU A 321 -24.52 -39.01 11.81
CA LEU A 321 -25.40 -38.10 12.57
C LEU A 321 -25.49 -38.48 14.06
N SER A 322 -25.42 -39.77 14.38
CA SER A 322 -25.45 -40.28 15.75
C SER A 322 -24.11 -40.08 16.47
N LEU A 323 -23.00 -40.22 15.74
CA LEU A 323 -21.64 -39.96 16.25
C LEU A 323 -21.39 -38.45 16.48
N ALA A 324 -21.92 -37.58 15.62
CA ALA A 324 -21.83 -36.12 15.78
C ALA A 324 -22.59 -35.58 17.00
N LYS A 325 -23.52 -36.35 17.56
CA LYS A 325 -24.26 -36.03 18.80
C LYS A 325 -23.56 -36.49 20.07
N ASN A 326 -22.47 -37.26 19.97
CA ASN A 326 -21.78 -37.82 21.13
C ASN A 326 -20.83 -36.77 21.75
N ASP A 327 -20.94 -36.54 23.06
CA ASP A 327 -20.18 -35.51 23.78
C ASP A 327 -18.66 -35.77 23.77
N SER A 328 -18.23 -37.02 23.64
CA SER A 328 -16.81 -37.40 23.47
C SER A 328 -16.25 -37.09 22.08
N PHE A 329 -17.11 -36.70 21.12
CA PHE A 329 -16.77 -36.15 19.81
C PHE A 329 -16.90 -34.61 19.75
N LYS A 330 -17.24 -33.94 20.87
CA LYS A 330 -17.14 -32.47 20.94
C LYS A 330 -15.71 -32.04 20.68
N ALA A 331 -15.58 -31.07 19.76
CA ALA A 331 -14.36 -30.40 19.34
C ALA A 331 -13.42 -31.16 18.38
N LYS A 332 -13.83 -31.32 17.11
CA LYS A 332 -12.89 -31.42 15.97
C LYS A 332 -13.23 -30.56 14.76
N LEU A 333 -14.06 -29.51 14.85
CA LEU A 333 -14.22 -28.55 13.73
C LEU A 333 -12.87 -28.00 13.28
N LYS A 334 -11.99 -27.67 14.24
CA LYS A 334 -10.62 -27.18 13.99
C LYS A 334 -9.81 -28.04 13.03
N ASN A 335 -10.07 -29.35 12.96
CA ASN A 335 -9.33 -30.25 12.07
C ASN A 335 -9.77 -30.15 10.61
N TYR A 336 -10.95 -29.60 10.34
CA TYR A 336 -11.53 -29.46 9.00
C TYR A 336 -11.45 -28.02 8.47
N ILE A 337 -11.00 -27.06 9.29
CA ILE A 337 -10.85 -25.66 8.87
C ILE A 337 -9.72 -25.59 7.85
N LYS A 338 -10.05 -25.12 6.65
CA LYS A 338 -9.07 -24.81 5.61
C LYS A 338 -8.79 -23.30 5.58
N PRO A 339 -7.53 -22.90 5.31
CA PRO A 339 -7.17 -21.49 5.18
C PRO A 339 -7.88 -20.86 3.99
N VAL A 340 -8.29 -19.59 4.14
CA VAL A 340 -9.03 -18.83 3.13
C VAL A 340 -8.30 -17.56 2.72
N LEU A 341 -8.64 -17.01 1.56
CA LEU A 341 -8.20 -15.67 1.17
C LEU A 341 -9.06 -14.62 1.88
N GLU A 342 -8.44 -13.77 2.68
CA GLU A 342 -9.12 -12.70 3.41
C GLU A 342 -8.60 -11.32 2.97
N ILE A 343 -9.51 -10.36 2.82
CA ILE A 343 -9.21 -8.93 2.63
C ILE A 343 -10.00 -8.07 3.60
N ASP A 344 -9.43 -6.94 4.01
CA ASP A 344 -10.20 -5.91 4.72
C ASP A 344 -10.94 -5.03 3.69
N LEU A 345 -12.20 -4.70 3.99
CA LEU A 345 -13.08 -3.88 3.14
C LEU A 345 -12.45 -2.53 2.77
N SER A 346 -11.57 -1.98 3.62
CA SER A 346 -10.87 -0.73 3.38
C SER A 346 -9.77 -0.81 2.30
N TRP A 347 -9.37 -2.02 1.88
CA TRP A 347 -8.28 -2.22 0.91
C TRP A 347 -8.70 -1.96 -0.54
N GLY A 348 -10.00 -1.97 -0.85
CA GLY A 348 -10.52 -1.63 -2.17
C GLY A 348 -10.54 -2.76 -3.20
N ILE A 349 -11.04 -2.46 -4.39
CA ILE A 349 -11.27 -3.44 -5.46
C ILE A 349 -9.95 -3.98 -6.00
N ASP A 350 -8.98 -3.11 -6.25
CA ASP A 350 -7.70 -3.49 -6.87
C ASP A 350 -6.98 -4.57 -6.05
N LYS A 351 -7.01 -4.46 -4.71
CA LYS A 351 -6.40 -5.46 -3.81
C LYS A 351 -7.17 -6.78 -3.76
N ALA A 352 -8.51 -6.72 -3.86
CA ALA A 352 -9.35 -7.91 -3.94
C ALA A 352 -9.04 -8.74 -5.18
N LEU A 353 -8.88 -8.08 -6.33
CA LEU A 353 -8.54 -8.71 -7.61
C LEU A 353 -7.11 -9.28 -7.62
N GLU A 354 -6.16 -8.53 -7.06
CA GLU A 354 -4.78 -8.98 -6.93
C GLU A 354 -4.67 -10.27 -6.11
N ILE A 355 -5.26 -10.29 -4.91
CA ILE A 355 -5.20 -11.45 -4.01
C ILE A 355 -5.93 -12.65 -4.62
N PHE A 356 -7.04 -12.43 -5.33
CA PHE A 356 -7.75 -13.50 -6.02
C PHE A 356 -6.91 -14.12 -7.14
N ASN A 357 -6.27 -13.31 -7.97
CA ASN A 357 -5.44 -13.80 -9.09
C ASN A 357 -4.18 -14.55 -8.64
N MET A 358 -3.76 -14.43 -7.37
CA MET A 358 -2.61 -15.14 -6.81
C MET A 358 -2.91 -16.61 -6.45
N ARG A 359 -4.19 -17.02 -6.36
CA ARG A 359 -4.59 -18.41 -6.06
C ARG A 359 -5.59 -18.92 -7.09
N ASN A 360 -5.12 -19.75 -8.01
CA ASN A 360 -5.94 -20.35 -9.06
C ASN A 360 -7.04 -21.32 -8.55
N ASP A 361 -7.00 -21.71 -7.27
CA ASP A 361 -7.90 -22.68 -6.64
C ASP A 361 -8.98 -22.04 -5.74
N ALA A 362 -8.95 -20.72 -5.54
CA ALA A 362 -9.88 -20.04 -4.65
C ALA A 362 -11.28 -19.87 -5.26
N GLN A 363 -12.33 -20.15 -4.48
CA GLN A 363 -13.72 -19.92 -4.89
C GLN A 363 -14.16 -18.45 -4.84
N GLY A 364 -13.34 -17.60 -4.22
CA GLY A 364 -13.60 -16.19 -4.00
C GLY A 364 -12.76 -15.66 -2.84
N VAL A 365 -13.15 -14.49 -2.32
CA VAL A 365 -12.41 -13.79 -1.27
C VAL A 365 -13.32 -13.46 -0.09
N PHE A 366 -12.89 -13.80 1.12
CA PHE A 366 -13.57 -13.46 2.36
C PHE A 366 -13.24 -12.01 2.73
N VAL A 367 -14.25 -11.27 3.19
CA VAL A 367 -14.13 -9.86 3.52
C VAL A 367 -14.26 -9.69 5.02
N SER A 368 -13.32 -8.99 5.62
CA SER A 368 -13.43 -8.46 6.98
C SER A 368 -13.62 -6.96 6.99
N LYS A 369 -14.18 -6.45 8.08
CA LYS A 369 -14.28 -5.03 8.37
C LYS A 369 -13.88 -4.82 9.81
N ASP A 370 -12.83 -4.03 10.03
CA ASP A 370 -12.28 -3.79 11.37
C ASP A 370 -11.88 -5.13 12.05
N ALA A 371 -11.25 -6.02 11.29
CA ALA A 371 -10.82 -7.37 11.70
C ALA A 371 -11.93 -8.35 12.12
N ARG A 372 -13.20 -8.00 11.83
CA ARG A 372 -14.35 -8.89 12.03
C ARG A 372 -14.87 -9.37 10.69
N TYR A 373 -15.22 -10.64 10.59
CA TYR A 373 -15.83 -11.22 9.40
C TYR A 373 -17.06 -10.42 8.98
N TYR A 374 -17.11 -10.06 7.69
CA TYR A 374 -18.14 -9.20 7.13
C TYR A 374 -18.92 -9.89 6.01
N GLY A 375 -18.29 -10.75 5.21
CA GLY A 375 -18.98 -11.49 4.14
C GLY A 375 -18.00 -12.13 3.16
N PHE A 376 -18.49 -12.47 1.97
CA PHE A 376 -17.73 -13.16 0.94
C PHE A 376 -18.00 -12.56 -0.44
N ILE A 377 -16.98 -12.47 -1.29
CA ILE A 377 -17.12 -12.05 -2.69
C ILE A 377 -16.77 -13.25 -3.57
N ASN A 378 -17.77 -13.77 -4.25
CA ASN A 378 -17.59 -14.87 -5.20
C ASN A 378 -16.87 -14.40 -6.49
N LEU A 379 -16.41 -15.36 -7.30
CA LEU A 379 -15.75 -15.09 -8.59
C LEU A 379 -16.56 -14.17 -9.53
N ASN A 380 -17.86 -14.40 -9.68
CA ASN A 380 -18.71 -13.61 -10.59
C ASN A 380 -18.79 -12.14 -10.16
N ASN A 381 -18.88 -11.90 -8.85
CA ASN A 381 -18.88 -10.58 -8.26
C ASN A 381 -17.51 -9.90 -8.40
N LEU A 382 -16.41 -10.64 -8.25
CA LEU A 382 -15.05 -10.13 -8.52
C LEU A 382 -14.87 -9.74 -9.99
N LEU A 383 -15.31 -10.57 -10.94
CA LEU A 383 -15.27 -10.26 -12.37
C LEU A 383 -16.07 -8.99 -12.69
N SER A 384 -17.25 -8.85 -12.09
CA SER A 384 -18.10 -7.66 -12.26
C SER A 384 -17.45 -6.41 -11.69
N LEU A 385 -16.81 -6.51 -10.52
CA LEU A 385 -16.03 -5.43 -9.91
C LEU A 385 -14.83 -5.04 -10.80
N SER A 386 -14.12 -6.01 -11.36
CA SER A 386 -13.03 -5.79 -12.32
C SER A 386 -13.50 -5.04 -13.55
N TYR A 387 -14.62 -5.47 -14.16
CA TYR A 387 -15.18 -4.82 -15.33
C TYR A 387 -15.58 -3.37 -15.04
N LYS A 388 -16.28 -3.13 -13.93
CA LYS A 388 -16.66 -1.78 -13.47
C LYS A 388 -15.42 -0.91 -13.23
N ARG A 389 -14.39 -1.45 -12.59
CA ARG A 389 -13.13 -0.77 -12.31
C ARG A 389 -12.37 -0.40 -13.58
N ASN A 390 -12.31 -1.30 -14.55
CA ASN A 390 -11.69 -1.04 -15.85
C ASN A 390 -12.44 0.03 -16.65
N LEU A 391 -13.78 0.04 -16.60
CA LEU A 391 -14.59 1.11 -17.18
C LEU A 391 -14.31 2.46 -16.52
N GLU A 392 -14.18 2.52 -15.20
CA GLU A 392 -13.82 3.76 -14.50
C GLU A 392 -12.42 4.28 -14.89
N ILE A 393 -11.43 3.40 -15.02
CA ILE A 393 -10.07 3.77 -15.45
C ILE A 393 -10.12 4.30 -16.90
N ALA A 394 -10.79 3.56 -17.79
CA ALA A 394 -10.93 3.93 -19.19
C ALA A 394 -11.73 5.23 -19.41
N GLN A 395 -12.71 5.52 -18.56
CA GLN A 395 -13.48 6.76 -18.61
C GLN A 395 -12.71 8.00 -18.14
N ASN A 396 -11.62 7.82 -17.40
CA ASN A 396 -10.85 8.91 -16.80
C ASN A 396 -9.51 9.19 -17.48
N GLN A 397 -9.09 8.36 -18.45
CA GLN A 397 -7.88 8.60 -19.25
C GLN A 397 -8.24 8.92 -20.69
N ASN A 398 -7.36 9.65 -21.37
CA ASN A 398 -7.44 9.79 -22.80
C ASN A 398 -7.10 8.44 -23.47
N PRO A 399 -7.95 7.91 -24.37
CA PRO A 399 -7.80 6.56 -24.93
C PRO A 399 -6.53 6.38 -25.78
N LEU A 400 -6.00 7.48 -26.34
CA LEU A 400 -4.82 7.42 -27.19
C LEU A 400 -3.53 7.57 -26.37
N THR A 401 -3.43 8.60 -25.53
CA THR A 401 -2.18 8.91 -24.80
C THR A 401 -2.08 8.28 -23.41
N LYS A 402 -3.18 7.72 -22.88
CA LYS A 402 -3.33 7.25 -21.48
C LYS A 402 -3.12 8.35 -20.42
N LEU A 403 -2.94 9.60 -20.85
CA LEU A 403 -2.82 10.74 -19.94
C LEU A 403 -4.17 11.02 -19.25
N PRO A 404 -4.14 11.66 -18.07
CA PRO A 404 -5.32 12.17 -17.39
C PRO A 404 -6.27 12.95 -18.31
N GLY A 405 -7.58 12.77 -18.13
CA GLY A 405 -8.62 13.43 -18.93
C GLY A 405 -9.33 14.59 -18.20
N ASN A 406 -10.43 15.09 -18.79
CA ASN A 406 -11.14 16.31 -18.34
C ASN A 406 -11.53 16.33 -16.86
N LYS A 407 -12.02 15.22 -16.31
CA LYS A 407 -12.41 15.14 -14.88
C LYS A 407 -11.25 15.42 -13.92
N GLN A 408 -10.04 14.97 -14.27
CA GLN A 408 -8.85 15.20 -13.44
C GLN A 408 -8.33 16.62 -13.59
N ILE A 409 -8.48 17.22 -14.78
CA ILE A 409 -8.18 18.64 -15.03
C ILE A 409 -9.08 19.52 -14.15
N GLU A 410 -10.39 19.27 -14.12
CA GLU A 410 -11.32 20.00 -13.24
C GLU A 410 -10.96 19.86 -11.75
N SER A 411 -10.58 18.65 -11.32
CA SER A 411 -10.11 18.41 -9.95
C SER A 411 -8.82 19.17 -9.64
N PHE A 412 -7.88 19.26 -10.59
CA PHE A 412 -6.65 20.03 -10.44
C PHE A 412 -6.95 21.52 -10.29
N ILE A 413 -7.72 22.10 -11.22
CA ILE A 413 -8.08 23.52 -11.22
C ILE A 413 -8.83 23.90 -9.93
N SER A 414 -9.82 23.10 -9.52
CA SER A 414 -10.56 23.35 -8.27
C SER A 414 -9.69 23.27 -7.02
N THR A 415 -8.62 22.46 -7.04
CA THR A 415 -7.66 22.37 -5.94
C THR A 415 -6.70 23.56 -5.94
N ALA A 416 -6.29 24.04 -7.12
CA ALA A 416 -5.45 25.22 -7.28
C ALA A 416 -6.09 26.50 -6.75
N PHE A 417 -7.42 26.66 -6.89
CA PHE A 417 -8.14 27.81 -6.31
C PHE A 417 -8.39 27.69 -4.80
N LYS A 418 -8.38 26.48 -4.24
CA LYS A 418 -8.63 26.25 -2.80
C LYS A 418 -7.39 26.36 -1.94
N ASN A 419 -6.27 25.88 -2.46
CA ASN A 419 -4.99 26.00 -1.80
C ASN A 419 -4.39 27.31 -2.31
N ASP A 420 -4.08 28.23 -1.40
CA ASP A 420 -3.56 29.58 -1.67
C ASP A 420 -2.12 29.56 -2.26
N GLN A 421 -1.88 28.65 -3.21
CA GLN A 421 -0.61 28.24 -3.78
C GLN A 421 -0.44 28.88 -5.16
N HIS A 422 0.76 29.42 -5.39
CA HIS A 422 1.14 29.93 -6.69
C HIS A 422 1.15 28.79 -7.71
N THR A 423 0.21 28.83 -8.65
CA THR A 423 -0.02 27.77 -9.63
C THR A 423 0.04 28.35 -11.03
N GLN A 424 0.77 27.67 -11.92
CA GLN A 424 0.81 28.03 -13.33
C GLN A 424 0.16 26.93 -14.15
N ILE A 425 -0.80 27.32 -14.98
CA ILE A 425 -1.53 26.44 -15.87
C ILE A 425 -1.03 26.71 -17.28
N VAL A 426 -0.71 25.65 -18.02
CA VAL A 426 -0.31 25.74 -19.42
C VAL A 426 -1.28 24.94 -20.27
N TYR A 427 -1.88 25.60 -21.25
CA TYR A 427 -2.63 24.93 -22.31
C TYR A 427 -1.80 24.88 -23.58
N PHE A 428 -1.87 23.75 -24.26
CA PHE A 428 -1.26 23.55 -25.56
C PHE A 428 -2.31 23.18 -26.59
N ASP A 429 -2.09 23.63 -27.83
CA ASP A 429 -2.92 23.32 -28.99
C ASP A 429 -2.04 23.33 -30.25
N PHE A 430 -2.26 22.41 -31.19
CA PHE A 430 -1.45 22.30 -32.39
C PHE A 430 -1.88 23.31 -33.45
N ASN A 431 -0.90 24.01 -34.02
CA ASN A 431 -1.14 24.90 -35.13
C ASN A 431 -1.41 24.09 -36.41
N ASP A 432 -2.48 24.44 -37.13
CA ASP A 432 -2.87 23.85 -38.42
C ASP A 432 -3.03 22.31 -38.43
N PHE A 433 -3.45 21.71 -37.30
CA PHE A 433 -3.56 20.25 -37.17
C PHE A 433 -4.63 19.62 -38.06
N LYS A 434 -5.75 20.32 -38.30
CA LYS A 434 -6.79 19.83 -39.21
C LYS A 434 -6.27 19.71 -40.67
N PRO A 435 -5.69 20.76 -41.27
CA PRO A 435 -5.01 20.64 -42.57
C PRO A 435 -3.96 19.52 -42.62
N PHE A 436 -3.24 19.25 -41.52
CA PHE A 436 -2.29 18.15 -41.44
C PHE A 436 -2.98 16.78 -41.54
N ASN A 437 -4.04 16.56 -40.76
CA ASN A 437 -4.83 15.33 -40.80
C ASN A 437 -5.52 15.12 -42.17
N ASP A 438 -5.99 16.20 -42.80
CA ASP A 438 -6.61 16.14 -44.12
C ASP A 438 -5.61 15.71 -45.21
N THR A 439 -4.32 16.04 -45.05
CA THR A 439 -3.24 15.68 -46.01
C THR A 439 -2.60 14.32 -45.71
N TYR A 440 -2.26 14.05 -44.45
CA TYR A 440 -1.45 12.89 -44.04
C TYR A 440 -2.27 11.77 -43.37
N GLY A 441 -3.55 12.01 -43.11
CA GLY A 441 -4.47 11.08 -42.49
C GLY A 441 -4.36 11.01 -40.97
N PHE A 442 -5.45 10.60 -40.32
CA PHE A 442 -5.55 10.51 -38.86
C PHE A 442 -4.49 9.62 -38.20
N ARG A 443 -3.96 8.60 -38.90
CA ARG A 443 -2.86 7.78 -38.36
C ARG A 443 -1.58 8.57 -38.10
N GLN A 444 -1.24 9.50 -38.99
CA GLN A 444 -0.09 10.40 -38.75
C GLN A 444 -0.45 11.46 -37.70
N GLY A 445 -1.71 11.89 -37.66
CA GLY A 445 -2.26 12.71 -36.57
C GLY A 445 -2.05 12.10 -35.20
N ASP A 446 -2.47 10.85 -35.01
CA ASP A 446 -2.33 10.11 -33.76
C ASP A 446 -0.86 9.96 -33.36
N ARG A 447 0.05 9.75 -34.33
CA ARG A 447 1.49 9.74 -34.08
C ARG A 447 2.01 11.09 -33.59
N ALA A 448 1.51 12.21 -34.12
CA ALA A 448 1.86 13.54 -33.64
C ALA A 448 1.42 13.74 -32.17
N ILE A 449 0.19 13.33 -31.85
CA ILE A 449 -0.39 13.42 -30.50
C ILE A 449 0.44 12.56 -29.52
N LEU A 450 0.76 11.31 -29.88
CA LEU A 450 1.58 10.41 -29.07
C LEU A 450 2.98 10.97 -28.85
N MET A 451 3.64 11.43 -29.91
CA MET A 451 4.96 12.06 -29.85
C MET A 451 4.96 13.26 -28.90
N PHE A 452 3.95 14.12 -28.96
CA PHE A 452 3.86 15.26 -28.07
C PHE A 452 3.65 14.83 -26.61
N SER A 453 2.82 13.81 -26.37
CA SER A 453 2.62 13.26 -25.04
C SER A 453 3.90 12.69 -24.42
N GLU A 454 4.78 12.09 -25.23
CA GLU A 454 6.09 11.60 -24.80
C GLU A 454 7.06 12.75 -24.50
N ILE A 455 7.08 13.79 -25.35
CA ILE A 455 7.91 14.99 -25.15
C ILE A 455 7.53 15.70 -23.85
N LEU A 456 6.23 15.83 -23.55
CA LEU A 456 5.75 16.38 -22.29
C LEU A 456 6.25 15.56 -21.10
N GLN A 457 6.03 14.24 -21.12
CA GLN A 457 6.45 13.34 -20.03
C GLN A 457 7.97 13.28 -19.84
N LYS A 458 8.75 13.48 -20.90
CA LYS A 458 10.22 13.52 -20.87
C LYS A 458 10.77 14.82 -20.27
N ASN A 459 10.15 15.96 -20.59
CA ASN A 459 10.68 17.29 -20.20
C ASN A 459 10.09 17.83 -18.90
N ILE A 460 8.94 17.31 -18.47
CA ILE A 460 8.21 17.81 -17.31
C ILE A 460 8.29 16.74 -16.22
N SER A 461 8.76 17.15 -15.04
CA SER A 461 8.84 16.27 -13.87
C SER A 461 7.48 15.64 -13.54
N SER A 462 7.51 14.39 -13.08
CA SER A 462 6.32 13.63 -12.64
C SER A 462 5.57 14.26 -11.46
N GLU A 463 6.19 15.25 -10.79
CA GLU A 463 5.53 16.05 -9.74
C GLU A 463 4.51 17.05 -10.30
N ASN A 464 4.61 17.41 -11.58
CA ASN A 464 3.67 18.31 -12.24
C ASN A 464 2.56 17.52 -12.93
N PHE A 465 1.38 18.12 -13.01
CA PHE A 465 0.20 17.44 -13.55
C PHE A 465 0.17 17.59 -15.07
N ILE A 466 0.25 16.49 -15.82
CA ILE A 466 0.14 16.47 -17.29
C ILE A 466 -1.16 15.77 -17.67
N ALA A 467 -1.92 16.33 -18.60
CA ALA A 467 -3.22 15.81 -19.03
C ALA A 467 -3.46 16.04 -20.52
N HIS A 468 -4.36 15.24 -21.10
CA HIS A 468 -4.80 15.34 -22.49
C HIS A 468 -6.33 15.50 -22.52
N VAL A 469 -6.78 16.70 -22.93
CA VAL A 469 -8.19 17.09 -23.00
C VAL A 469 -8.90 16.31 -24.10
N GLY A 470 -8.34 16.32 -25.32
CA GLY A 470 -8.83 15.61 -26.49
C GLY A 470 -8.34 16.26 -27.79
N GLY A 471 -8.23 15.47 -28.86
CA GLY A 471 -7.68 15.95 -30.14
C GLY A 471 -6.24 16.41 -29.99
N ASP A 472 -6.00 17.70 -30.22
CA ASP A 472 -4.73 18.40 -30.10
C ASP A 472 -4.60 19.27 -28.84
N ASP A 473 -5.61 19.29 -27.96
CA ASP A 473 -5.59 20.08 -26.72
C ASP A 473 -4.90 19.33 -25.56
N PHE A 474 -3.79 19.87 -25.05
CA PHE A 474 -3.12 19.36 -23.85
C PHE A 474 -3.10 20.37 -22.71
N PHE A 475 -2.93 19.86 -21.50
CA PHE A 475 -2.93 20.63 -20.26
C PHE A 475 -1.74 20.24 -19.39
N VAL A 476 -1.07 21.24 -18.82
CA VAL A 476 -0.06 21.04 -17.78
C VAL A 476 -0.31 21.99 -16.61
N GLY A 477 -0.24 21.48 -15.39
CA GLY A 477 -0.31 22.25 -14.16
C GLY A 477 0.99 22.18 -13.37
N PHE A 478 1.61 23.33 -13.14
CA PHE A 478 2.79 23.50 -12.29
C PHE A 478 2.39 24.11 -10.95
N VAL A 479 2.80 23.48 -9.85
CA VAL A 479 2.53 23.97 -8.49
C VAL A 479 3.83 24.50 -7.90
N ASN A 480 3.78 25.68 -7.27
CA ASN A 480 4.93 26.34 -6.64
C ASN A 480 6.13 26.57 -7.58
N SER A 481 5.88 26.70 -8.88
CA SER A 481 6.92 26.98 -9.89
C SER A 481 6.89 28.44 -10.31
N LYS A 482 8.07 29.05 -10.46
CA LYS A 482 8.20 30.43 -10.96
C LYS A 482 7.95 30.50 -12.46
N TYR A 483 7.46 31.66 -12.93
CA TYR A 483 7.13 31.88 -14.33
C TYR A 483 8.31 31.66 -15.26
N GLU A 484 9.49 32.15 -14.89
CA GLU A 484 10.70 32.04 -15.72
C GLU A 484 11.09 30.58 -15.94
N TYR A 485 10.95 29.73 -14.92
CA TYR A 485 11.23 28.31 -15.03
C TYR A 485 10.20 27.62 -15.95
N VAL A 486 8.91 27.89 -15.73
CA VAL A 486 7.85 27.31 -16.56
C VAL A 486 8.05 27.75 -18.01
N TYR A 487 8.28 29.03 -18.27
CA TYR A 487 8.51 29.56 -19.61
C TYR A 487 9.65 28.84 -20.34
N GLU A 488 10.80 28.64 -19.71
CA GLU A 488 11.94 27.95 -20.33
C GLU A 488 11.65 26.47 -20.61
N VAL A 489 10.95 25.77 -19.70
CA VAL A 489 10.54 24.37 -19.91
C VAL A 489 9.58 24.27 -21.10
N ILE A 490 8.57 25.14 -21.16
CA ILE A 490 7.55 25.11 -22.21
C ILE A 490 8.15 25.50 -23.57
N LYS A 491 9.04 26.49 -23.60
CA LYS A 491 9.79 26.85 -24.81
C LYS A 491 10.62 25.68 -25.33
N LYS A 492 11.30 24.94 -24.45
CA LYS A 492 12.06 23.74 -24.81
C LYS A 492 11.14 22.65 -25.39
N VAL A 493 9.97 22.43 -24.78
CA VAL A 493 8.95 21.48 -25.27
C VAL A 493 8.46 21.86 -26.67
N GLN A 494 8.17 23.15 -26.93
CA GLN A 494 7.76 23.63 -28.25
C GLN A 494 8.83 23.38 -29.32
N GLU A 495 10.10 23.68 -29.02
CA GLU A 495 11.21 23.45 -29.94
C GLU A 495 11.46 21.96 -30.21
N GLU A 496 11.42 21.13 -29.17
CA GLU A 496 11.59 19.67 -29.32
C GLU A 496 10.45 19.06 -30.15
N PHE A 497 9.21 19.51 -29.97
CA PHE A 497 8.10 19.07 -30.80
C PHE A 497 8.26 19.53 -32.25
N ARG A 498 8.60 20.80 -32.48
CA ARG A 498 8.84 21.37 -33.82
C ARG A 498 9.90 20.58 -34.59
N LEU A 499 11.00 20.20 -33.93
CA LEU A 499 12.07 19.41 -34.54
C LEU A 499 11.62 17.97 -34.85
N ASN A 500 11.01 17.29 -33.88
CA ASN A 500 10.61 15.88 -34.06
C ASN A 500 9.43 15.70 -35.02
N ALA A 501 8.50 16.67 -35.07
CA ALA A 501 7.33 16.62 -35.94
C ALA A 501 7.71 16.60 -37.44
N THR A 502 8.90 17.09 -37.82
CA THR A 502 9.38 17.02 -39.21
C THR A 502 9.45 15.58 -39.73
N SER A 503 9.70 14.60 -38.87
CA SER A 503 9.73 13.17 -39.23
C SER A 503 8.38 12.59 -39.68
N LEU A 504 7.29 13.33 -39.46
CA LEU A 504 5.93 12.92 -39.85
C LEU A 504 5.58 13.29 -41.29
N TYR A 505 6.42 14.07 -41.95
CA TYR A 505 6.21 14.60 -43.30
C TYR A 505 6.99 13.82 -44.36
N ASN A 506 6.59 13.99 -45.62
CA ASN A 506 7.37 13.50 -46.76
C ASN A 506 8.57 14.43 -47.06
N GLU A 507 9.54 13.96 -47.83
CA GLU A 507 10.75 14.72 -48.17
C GLU A 507 10.45 16.06 -48.89
N LYS A 508 9.39 16.10 -49.70
CA LYS A 508 9.00 17.31 -50.45
C LYS A 508 8.57 18.43 -49.50
N ASP A 509 7.69 18.15 -48.55
CA ASP A 509 7.16 19.15 -47.62
C ASP A 509 8.22 19.56 -46.58
N ILE A 510 9.11 18.63 -46.19
CA ILE A 510 10.28 18.95 -45.35
C ILE A 510 11.19 19.97 -46.07
N ASN A 511 11.55 19.71 -47.33
CA ASN A 511 12.43 20.59 -48.10
C ASN A 511 11.81 21.97 -48.38
N ASN A 512 10.49 22.01 -48.55
CA ASN A 512 9.77 23.28 -48.76
C ASN A 512 9.58 24.07 -47.45
N GLY A 513 9.61 23.41 -46.30
CA GLY A 513 9.30 24.02 -44.99
C GLY A 513 7.81 24.32 -44.77
N TYR A 514 6.94 23.85 -45.66
CA TYR A 514 5.48 23.99 -45.57
C TYR A 514 4.79 22.84 -46.30
N MET A 515 3.56 22.51 -45.88
CA MET A 515 2.67 21.60 -46.59
C MET A 515 1.64 22.38 -47.40
N THR A 516 1.25 21.86 -48.56
CA THR A 516 0.15 22.44 -49.35
C THR A 516 -1.13 21.66 -49.08
N SER A 517 -2.17 22.33 -48.56
CA SER A 517 -3.47 21.71 -48.29
C SER A 517 -4.62 22.65 -48.64
N LYS A 518 -5.84 22.14 -48.73
CA LYS A 518 -7.03 22.95 -49.00
C LYS A 518 -7.55 23.56 -47.70
N ASP A 519 -7.90 24.84 -47.74
CA ASP A 519 -8.61 25.49 -46.64
C ASP A 519 -10.10 25.06 -46.58
N ARG A 520 -10.82 25.57 -45.58
CA ARG A 520 -12.27 25.34 -45.40
C ARG A 520 -13.16 25.81 -46.57
N PHE A 521 -12.61 26.54 -47.54
CA PHE A 521 -13.30 27.00 -48.75
C PHE A 521 -12.80 26.28 -50.01
N GLY A 522 -12.00 25.21 -49.86
CA GLY A 522 -11.46 24.42 -50.96
C GLY A 522 -10.29 25.06 -51.70
N THR A 523 -9.77 26.20 -51.21
CA THR A 523 -8.66 26.92 -51.84
C THR A 523 -7.33 26.35 -51.35
N SER A 524 -6.43 26.03 -52.27
CA SER A 524 -5.09 25.52 -51.93
C SER A 524 -4.25 26.61 -51.27
N ARG A 525 -3.74 26.36 -50.07
CA ARG A 525 -2.85 27.26 -49.32
C ARG A 525 -1.63 26.49 -48.78
N ASN A 526 -0.58 27.25 -48.50
CA ASN A 526 0.60 26.74 -47.83
C ASN A 526 0.41 26.90 -46.31
N PHE A 527 0.56 25.80 -45.59
CA PHE A 527 0.52 25.73 -44.13
C PHE A 527 1.90 25.38 -43.60
N SER A 528 2.31 26.02 -42.51
CA SER A 528 3.57 25.71 -41.86
C SER A 528 3.59 24.26 -41.36
N LEU A 529 4.80 23.72 -41.17
CA LEU A 529 4.95 22.43 -40.50
C LEU A 529 4.39 22.50 -39.07
N LEU A 530 3.96 21.34 -38.56
CA LEU A 530 3.32 21.21 -37.27
C LEU A 530 4.17 21.85 -36.18
N SER A 531 3.51 22.70 -35.42
CA SER A 531 4.04 23.34 -34.23
C SER A 531 2.93 23.38 -33.19
N VAL A 532 3.30 23.67 -31.94
CA VAL A 532 2.36 23.73 -30.83
C VAL A 532 2.40 25.12 -30.23
N CYS A 533 1.23 25.74 -30.07
CA CYS A 533 1.10 26.98 -29.31
C CYS A 533 0.96 26.66 -27.81
N ALA A 534 1.40 27.57 -26.95
CA ALA A 534 1.32 27.38 -25.51
C ALA A 534 0.83 28.66 -24.82
N ALA A 535 -0.24 28.55 -24.06
CA ALA A 535 -0.80 29.61 -23.22
C ALA A 535 -0.45 29.34 -21.75
N ILE A 536 0.43 30.14 -21.17
CA ILE A 536 0.79 30.09 -19.75
C ILE A 536 -0.12 31.07 -19.00
N ILE A 537 -0.83 30.55 -18.01
CA ILE A 537 -1.81 31.25 -17.21
C ILE A 537 -1.36 31.18 -15.75
N GLU A 538 -1.04 32.32 -15.17
CA GLU A 538 -0.71 32.41 -13.75
C GLU A 538 -1.98 32.59 -12.91
N LEU A 539 -2.17 31.70 -11.93
CA LEU A 539 -3.19 31.83 -10.90
C LEU A 539 -2.58 32.53 -9.67
N THR A 540 -3.16 33.67 -9.31
CA THR A 540 -2.82 34.45 -8.11
C THR A 540 -3.90 34.30 -7.05
N LYS A 541 -3.64 34.80 -5.83
CA LYS A 541 -4.63 34.80 -4.74
C LYS A 541 -5.94 35.52 -5.07
N ASN A 542 -5.89 36.45 -6.03
CA ASN A 542 -7.05 37.24 -6.45
C ASN A 542 -7.78 36.61 -7.65
N SER A 543 -7.25 35.53 -8.23
CA SER A 543 -7.88 34.85 -9.35
C SER A 543 -9.09 34.05 -8.88
N THR A 544 -10.21 34.12 -9.60
CA THR A 544 -11.40 33.29 -9.32
C THR A 544 -11.61 32.28 -10.45
N GLN A 545 -12.35 31.21 -10.14
CA GLN A 545 -12.68 30.22 -11.17
C GLN A 545 -13.56 30.82 -12.28
N GLU A 546 -14.40 31.81 -11.96
CA GLU A 546 -15.21 32.54 -12.94
C GLU A 546 -14.34 33.38 -13.89
N SER A 547 -13.40 34.17 -13.36
CA SER A 547 -12.51 34.98 -14.20
C SER A 547 -11.58 34.11 -15.06
N PHE A 548 -11.20 32.93 -14.57
CA PHE A 548 -10.47 31.95 -15.38
C PHE A 548 -11.28 31.40 -16.54
N ASN A 549 -12.52 30.96 -16.28
CA ASN A 549 -13.38 30.40 -17.32
C ASN A 549 -13.75 31.43 -18.40
N GLN A 550 -13.86 32.72 -18.05
CA GLN A 550 -14.14 33.79 -19.01
C GLN A 550 -12.94 34.12 -19.92
N ASN A 551 -11.71 34.09 -19.37
CA ASN A 551 -10.52 34.54 -20.09
C ASN A 551 -9.78 33.44 -20.87
N ILE A 552 -9.91 32.17 -20.46
CA ILE A 552 -9.16 31.05 -21.06
C ILE A 552 -9.29 30.96 -22.58
N GLY A 553 -10.50 31.16 -23.13
CA GLY A 553 -10.73 31.09 -24.57
C GLY A 553 -10.02 32.20 -25.34
N GLN A 554 -9.95 33.40 -24.77
CA GLN A 554 -9.24 34.53 -25.39
C GLN A 554 -7.71 34.32 -25.32
N ILE A 555 -7.20 33.87 -24.17
CA ILE A 555 -5.76 33.60 -23.99
C ILE A 555 -5.29 32.50 -24.95
N LYS A 556 -6.04 31.40 -25.08
CA LYS A 556 -5.76 30.33 -26.06
C LYS A 556 -5.75 30.85 -27.51
N LYS A 557 -6.62 31.80 -27.83
CA LYS A 557 -6.66 32.39 -29.18
C LYS A 557 -5.44 33.27 -29.43
N LEU A 558 -5.06 34.10 -28.46
CA LEU A 558 -3.88 34.95 -28.54
C LEU A 558 -2.59 34.13 -28.62
N SER A 559 -2.48 33.00 -27.91
CA SER A 559 -1.27 32.17 -27.96
C SER A 559 -0.97 31.61 -29.36
N LYS A 560 -1.97 31.49 -30.24
CA LYS A 560 -1.75 31.06 -31.65
C LYS A 560 -1.08 32.12 -32.51
N GLU A 561 -1.04 33.38 -32.07
CA GLU A 561 -0.40 34.48 -32.79
C GLU A 561 1.11 34.57 -32.50
N TYR A 562 1.61 33.82 -31.52
CA TYR A 562 3.00 33.88 -31.07
C TYR A 562 3.74 32.54 -31.29
N PRO A 563 4.99 32.57 -31.79
CA PRO A 563 5.81 31.37 -31.94
C PRO A 563 6.49 30.91 -30.63
N TYR A 564 6.31 31.65 -29.54
CA TYR A 564 6.86 31.40 -28.20
C TYR A 564 5.72 31.30 -27.16
N PRO A 565 5.97 30.78 -25.95
CA PRO A 565 4.92 30.65 -24.95
C PRO A 565 4.31 32.01 -24.62
N TYR A 566 2.98 32.11 -24.67
CA TYR A 566 2.26 33.33 -24.35
C TYR A 566 1.85 33.33 -22.88
N GLY A 567 2.45 34.22 -22.08
CA GLY A 567 2.13 34.39 -20.66
C GLY A 567 1.03 35.41 -20.43
N SER A 568 0.05 35.06 -19.59
CA SER A 568 -1.00 35.96 -19.11
C SER A 568 -1.30 35.69 -17.64
N CYS A 569 -1.67 36.74 -16.90
CA CYS A 569 -2.07 36.65 -15.49
C CYS A 569 -3.56 36.99 -15.39
N ILE A 570 -4.33 36.16 -14.69
CA ILE A 570 -5.76 36.40 -14.50
C ILE A 570 -5.97 37.19 -13.21
N PHE A 571 -6.27 38.47 -13.36
CA PHE A 571 -6.72 39.32 -12.26
C PHE A 571 -8.25 39.31 -12.15
N MET A 572 -8.74 39.76 -10.99
CA MET A 572 -10.16 39.86 -10.64
C MET A 572 -10.87 40.94 -11.46
#